data_AF-A0A2I0NPG6-F1
#
_entry.id   AF-A0A2I0NPG6-F1
#
_cell.length_a   1.000
_cell.length_b   1.000
_cell.length_c   1.000
_cell.angle_alpha   90.00
_cell.angle_beta   90.00
_cell.angle_gamma   90.00
#
_symmetry.space_group_name_H-M   'P 1'
#
loop_
_entity.id
_entity.type
_entity.pdbx_description
1 polymer ?
#
loop_
_entity_poly.entity_id
_entity_poly.type
_entity_poly.pdbx_seq_one_letter_code
_entity_poly.pdbx_strand_id
1 'polypeptide(L)' 'TADDDAVRVTIIDDGVAFDPLTAPPPPLDVPAEERPIGGLGIHFIRTVMDSVTYARKDGKNVLSMEKKRPASP' A
#
# COMPACT_ATOMS: atom_id res chain seq x y z
N THR A 1 8.95 1.45 11.72
CA THR A 1 9.14 2.04 13.04
C THR A 1 7.78 2.29 13.67
N ALA A 2 7.68 2.32 14.98
CA ALA A 2 6.43 2.63 15.66
C ALA A 2 6.73 3.64 16.77
N ASP A 3 5.86 4.62 16.91
CA ASP A 3 5.84 5.57 18.03
C ASP A 3 4.41 5.65 18.59
N ASP A 4 4.18 6.61 19.49
CA ASP A 4 2.87 6.75 20.14
C ASP A 4 1.77 7.24 19.21
N ASP A 5 2.10 7.92 18.12
CA ASP A 5 1.09 8.51 17.24
C ASP A 5 0.95 7.74 15.94
N ALA A 6 1.95 6.95 15.53
CA ALA A 6 1.94 6.25 14.26
C ALA A 6 2.80 4.98 14.20
N VAL A 7 2.37 4.07 13.33
CA VAL A 7 3.16 2.95 12.82
C VAL A 7 3.57 3.26 11.38
N ARG A 8 4.87 3.20 11.11
CA ARG A 8 5.46 3.35 9.78
C ARG A 8 6.06 2.04 9.30
N VAL A 9 5.70 1.64 8.10
CA VAL A 9 6.20 0.43 7.44
C VAL A 9 6.91 0.83 6.17
N THR A 10 8.10 0.31 5.94
CA THR A 10 8.84 0.50 4.69
C THR A 10 9.19 -0.87 4.12
N ILE A 11 8.81 -1.11 2.87
CA ILE A 11 9.14 -2.31 2.10
C ILE A 11 10.13 -1.88 1.02
N ILE A 12 11.25 -2.61 0.93
CA ILE A 12 12.30 -2.36 -0.05
C ILE A 12 12.59 -3.65 -0.80
N ASP A 13 12.54 -3.59 -2.13
CA ASP A 13 12.91 -4.69 -3.02
C ASP A 13 13.71 -4.19 -4.23
N ASP A 14 14.45 -5.09 -4.87
CA ASP A 14 15.24 -4.84 -6.08
C ASP A 14 14.57 -5.37 -7.36
N GLY A 15 13.27 -5.67 -7.29
CA GLY A 15 12.49 -6.05 -8.46
C GLY A 15 12.40 -4.93 -9.50
N VAL A 16 11.72 -5.21 -10.61
CA VAL A 16 11.43 -4.20 -11.63
C VAL A 16 10.70 -3.01 -10.99
N ALA A 17 10.96 -1.80 -11.51
CA ALA A 17 10.27 -0.60 -11.04
C ALA A 17 8.75 -0.79 -11.10
N PHE A 18 8.09 -0.68 -9.96
CA PHE A 18 6.66 -0.93 -9.82
C PHE A 18 6.10 0.07 -8.82
N ASP A 19 5.39 1.08 -9.31
CA ASP A 19 4.67 2.04 -8.48
C ASP A 19 3.25 1.52 -8.18
N PRO A 20 2.98 1.01 -6.96
CA PRO A 20 1.66 0.46 -6.63
C PRO A 20 0.57 1.53 -6.61
N LEU A 21 0.91 2.82 -6.49
CA LEU A 21 -0.05 3.91 -6.44
C LEU A 21 -0.68 4.21 -7.80
N THR A 22 -0.05 3.73 -8.89
CA THR A 22 -0.58 3.87 -10.25
C THR A 22 -1.58 2.78 -10.62
N ALA A 23 -1.73 1.73 -9.81
CA ALA A 23 -2.61 0.63 -10.13
C ALA A 23 -4.10 1.04 -10.07
N PRO A 24 -4.92 0.58 -11.03
CA PRO A 24 -6.35 0.87 -11.03
C PRO A 24 -7.05 0.19 -9.83
N PRO A 25 -8.17 0.74 -9.35
CA PRO A 25 -8.99 0.06 -8.34
C PRO A 25 -9.52 -1.27 -8.90
N PRO A 26 -9.54 -2.35 -8.10
CA PRO A 26 -10.11 -3.63 -8.52
C PRO A 26 -11.65 -3.55 -8.59
N PRO A 27 -12.31 -4.35 -9.44
CA PRO A 27 -13.77 -4.46 -9.44
C PRO A 27 -14.23 -5.23 -8.19
N LEU A 28 -14.89 -4.53 -7.27
CA LEU A 28 -15.38 -5.12 -6.01
C LEU A 28 -16.87 -5.49 -6.06
N ASP A 29 -17.56 -5.07 -7.12
CA ASP A 29 -18.97 -5.28 -7.41
C ASP A 29 -19.27 -6.60 -8.13
N VAL A 30 -18.24 -7.35 -8.53
CA VAL A 30 -18.37 -8.68 -9.12
C VAL A 30 -18.06 -9.80 -8.10
N PRO A 31 -18.62 -11.02 -8.30
CA PRO A 31 -18.28 -12.20 -7.51
C PRO A 31 -16.77 -12.44 -7.45
N ALA A 32 -16.28 -13.04 -6.37
CA ALA A 32 -14.85 -13.22 -6.16
C ALA A 32 -14.18 -14.07 -7.25
N GLU A 33 -14.93 -15.03 -7.79
CA GLU A 33 -14.53 -15.95 -8.85
C GLU A 33 -14.31 -15.24 -10.20
N GLU A 34 -14.96 -14.08 -10.40
CA GLU A 34 -14.90 -13.28 -11.62
C GLU A 34 -13.87 -12.15 -11.53
N ARG A 35 -13.27 -11.91 -10.36
CA ARG A 35 -12.29 -10.83 -10.17
C ARG A 35 -10.98 -11.16 -10.90
N PRO A 36 -10.38 -10.18 -11.59
CA PRO A 36 -9.07 -10.36 -12.17
C PRO A 36 -8.04 -10.64 -11.06
N ILE A 37 -7.01 -11.43 -11.39
CA ILE A 37 -5.91 -11.69 -10.47
C ILE A 37 -5.15 -10.39 -10.22
N GLY A 38 -4.89 -10.09 -8.94
CA GLY A 38 -4.09 -8.95 -8.51
C GLY A 38 -4.92 -7.72 -8.11
N GLY A 39 -4.24 -6.65 -7.72
CA GLY A 39 -4.86 -5.36 -7.34
C GLY A 39 -5.49 -5.31 -5.94
N LEU A 40 -5.96 -6.42 -5.38
CA LEU A 40 -6.60 -6.43 -4.05
C LEU A 40 -5.67 -6.00 -2.91
N GLY A 41 -4.40 -6.43 -2.93
CA GLY A 41 -3.42 -5.99 -1.92
C GLY A 41 -3.16 -4.49 -1.97
N ILE A 42 -3.12 -3.91 -3.18
CA ILE A 42 -2.93 -2.48 -3.39
C ILE A 42 -4.17 -1.71 -2.91
N HIS A 43 -5.36 -2.20 -3.25
CA HIS A 43 -6.61 -1.64 -2.75
C HIS A 43 -6.63 -1.67 -1.22
N PHE A 44 -6.26 -2.79 -0.60
CA PHE A 44 -6.21 -2.93 0.84
C PHE A 44 -5.31 -1.90 1.50
N ILE A 45 -4.05 -1.74 1.05
CA ILE A 45 -3.14 -0.75 1.65
C ILE A 45 -3.62 0.68 1.46
N ARG A 46 -4.24 1.01 0.31
CA ARG A 46 -4.80 2.36 0.03
C ARG A 46 -6.02 2.67 0.90
N THR A 47 -6.78 1.65 1.27
CA THR A 47 -7.99 1.79 2.10
C THR A 47 -7.65 1.84 3.59
N VAL A 48 -6.66 1.05 4.02
CA VAL A 48 -6.34 0.90 5.45
C VAL A 48 -5.34 1.94 5.94
N MET A 49 -4.32 2.28 5.16
CA MET A 49 -3.24 3.18 5.59
C MET A 49 -3.66 4.64 5.45
N ASP A 50 -3.15 5.51 6.32
CA ASP A 50 -3.45 6.94 6.27
C ASP A 50 -2.51 7.68 5.30
N SER A 51 -1.32 7.13 5.04
CA SER A 51 -0.49 7.54 3.91
C SER A 51 0.26 6.38 3.29
N VAL A 52 0.46 6.45 1.97
CA VAL A 52 1.28 5.53 1.19
C VAL A 52 2.07 6.34 0.18
N THR A 53 3.38 6.12 0.11
CA THR A 53 4.27 6.78 -0.84
C THR A 53 5.20 5.75 -1.48
N TYR A 54 5.56 5.99 -2.74
CA TYR A 54 6.50 5.18 -3.49
C TYR A 54 7.65 6.05 -3.99
N ALA A 55 8.86 5.49 -3.99
CA ALA A 55 10.00 6.05 -4.69
C ALA A 55 10.86 4.93 -5.27
N ARG A 56 11.45 5.16 -6.44
CA ARG A 56 12.57 4.35 -6.96
C ARG A 56 13.88 5.02 -6.54
N LYS A 57 14.68 4.35 -5.70
CA LYS A 57 15.97 4.86 -5.21
C LYS A 57 17.04 3.80 -5.36
N ASP A 58 18.19 4.16 -5.94
CA ASP A 58 19.34 3.27 -6.11
C ASP A 58 18.97 1.90 -6.73
N GLY A 59 18.08 1.93 -7.72
CA GLY A 59 17.61 0.71 -8.38
C GLY A 59 16.67 -0.16 -7.54
N LYS A 60 16.11 0.34 -6.43
CA LYS A 60 15.16 -0.37 -5.56
C LYS A 60 13.80 0.33 -5.48
N ASN A 61 12.74 -0.47 -5.39
CA ASN A 61 11.41 0.00 -5.02
C ASN A 61 11.43 0.32 -3.52
N VAL A 62 10.92 1.48 -3.12
CA VAL A 62 10.77 1.87 -1.72
C VAL A 62 9.33 2.28 -1.49
N LEU A 63 8.53 1.37 -0.94
CA LEU A 63 7.14 1.63 -0.56
C LEU A 63 7.09 1.98 0.93
N SER A 64 6.66 3.19 1.26
CA SER A 64 6.51 3.65 2.66
C SER A 64 5.05 3.88 2.97
N MET A 65 4.60 3.37 4.11
CA MET A 65 3.21 3.42 4.56
C MET A 65 3.15 3.89 6.01
N GLU A 66 2.16 4.72 6.34
CA GLU A 66 1.90 5.17 7.71
C GLU A 66 0.46 4.88 8.11
N LYS A 67 0.28 4.36 9.32
CA LYS A 67 -1.00 4.29 10.00
C LYS A 67 -0.91 5.02 11.33
N LYS A 68 -1.77 6.02 11.52
CA LYS A 68 -1.88 6.79 12.76
C LYS A 68 -2.69 6.02 13.79
N ARG A 69 -2.32 6.16 15.05
CA ARG A 69 -3.12 5.70 16.18
C ARG A 69 -4.44 6.48 16.13
N PRO A 70 -5.60 5.80 16.16
CA PRO A 70 -6.88 6.51 16.27
C PRO A 70 -6.89 7.31 17.59
N ALA A 71 -7.43 8.53 17.55
CA ALA A 71 -7.62 9.31 18.76
C ALA A 71 -8.46 8.49 19.76
N SER A 72 -8.09 8.53 21.04
CA SER A 72 -8.99 8.05 22.08
C SER A 72 -10.28 8.87 22.03
N PRO A 73 -11.46 8.23 22.13
CA PRO A 73 -12.73 8.94 22.16
C PRO A 73 -12.84 9.89 23.37
#